data_AF-A0A0H3PH71-F1
#
_entry.id   AF-A0A0H3PH71-F1
#
_cell.length_a   1.000
_cell.length_b   1.000
_cell.length_c   1.000
_cell.angle_alpha   90.00
_cell.angle_beta   90.00
_cell.angle_gamma   90.00
#
_symmetry.space_group_name_H-M   'P 1'
#
loop_
_entity.id
_entity.type
_entity.pdbx_description
1 polymer ?
#
loop_
_entity_poly.entity_id
_entity_poly.type
_entity_poly.pdbx_seq_one_letter_code
_entity_poly.pdbx_strand_id
1 'polypeptide(L)'
;MKLKLFFHIVLLCFSLPVWAIKTIDITANSKMDDQARMNLAQEFANKQQWIDVFNIMYPMALEGNTTAQSNLGMLYNLGRGTVRDYEKAYWWFSEAAEKGSVKGLNNLGVMYLRGDYVKQNTEQAIKLFERTARAKDTDAMMMLSNIYRLQNQPEKSLEWLKKAAELGNQEAKQRLSSQP
;
A
#
# COMPACT_ATOMS: atom_id res chain seq x y z
N MET A 1 59.18 -13.76 25.58
CA MET A 1 58.46 -14.42 26.70
C MET A 1 56.98 -14.22 26.45
N LYS A 2 56.25 -15.31 26.16
CA LYS A 2 54.86 -15.33 25.71
C LYS A 2 53.93 -15.09 26.91
N LEU A 3 53.12 -14.03 26.87
CA LEU A 3 52.10 -13.78 27.89
C LEU A 3 50.85 -14.60 27.55
N LYS A 4 50.72 -15.79 28.14
CA LYS A 4 49.46 -16.53 28.21
C LYS A 4 48.74 -16.08 29.48
N LEU A 5 47.71 -15.24 29.34
CA LEU A 5 46.75 -14.98 30.40
C LEU A 5 45.51 -15.83 30.11
N PHE A 6 45.44 -16.99 30.76
CA PHE A 6 44.19 -17.73 30.95
C PHE A 6 43.39 -16.99 32.03
N PHE A 7 42.13 -16.67 31.77
CA PHE A 7 40.95 -16.95 32.60
C PHE A 7 39.73 -16.17 32.06
N HIS A 8 38.54 -16.74 32.22
CA HIS A 8 37.19 -16.27 31.85
C HIS A 8 36.58 -16.86 30.57
N ILE A 9 36.34 -18.17 30.62
CA ILE A 9 35.09 -18.72 30.07
C ILE A 9 34.04 -18.51 31.16
N VAL A 10 33.05 -17.65 30.90
CA VAL A 10 31.65 -17.70 31.38
C VAL A 10 30.96 -16.40 30.91
N LEU A 11 29.88 -16.59 30.15
CA LEU A 11 28.78 -15.64 29.90
C LEU A 11 29.12 -14.27 29.28
N LEU A 12 29.09 -14.21 27.94
CA LEU A 12 28.74 -12.99 27.21
C LEU A 12 27.68 -13.32 26.14
N CYS A 13 26.42 -13.41 26.58
CA CYS A 13 25.38 -12.67 25.88
C CYS A 13 25.78 -11.19 25.96
N PHE A 14 25.57 -10.41 24.89
CA PHE A 14 26.04 -9.02 24.69
C PHE A 14 27.47 -8.88 24.13
N SER A 15 27.62 -9.08 22.82
CA SER A 15 28.62 -8.35 21.99
C SER A 15 28.46 -8.69 20.51
N LEU A 16 27.25 -8.57 19.95
CA LEU A 16 27.21 -8.33 18.51
C LEU A 16 27.54 -6.85 18.30
N PRO A 17 28.64 -6.52 17.60
CA PRO A 17 28.98 -5.13 17.30
C PRO A 17 27.87 -4.47 16.48
N VAL A 18 27.63 -3.18 16.69
CA VAL A 18 26.53 -2.42 16.08
C VAL A 18 26.52 -2.49 14.54
N TRP A 19 27.67 -2.72 13.90
CA TRP A 19 27.76 -2.94 12.44
C TRP A 19 27.17 -4.27 11.96
N ALA A 20 26.89 -5.22 12.84
CA ALA A 20 26.21 -6.48 12.52
C ALA A 20 24.68 -6.32 12.46
N ILE A 21 24.15 -5.16 12.87
CA ILE A 21 22.80 -4.73 12.49
C ILE A 21 22.90 -4.33 11.03
N LYS A 22 22.55 -5.27 10.16
CA LYS A 22 22.57 -5.17 8.71
C LYS A 22 21.66 -4.03 8.25
N THR A 23 22.15 -2.80 8.26
CA THR A 23 21.62 -1.75 7.40
C THR A 23 21.76 -2.29 5.99
N ILE A 24 20.65 -2.49 5.29
CA ILE A 24 20.68 -2.70 3.85
C ILE A 24 21.50 -1.53 3.29
N ASP A 25 22.70 -1.81 2.81
CA ASP A 25 23.53 -0.80 2.18
C ASP A 25 22.70 -0.21 1.04
N ILE A 26 22.38 1.09 1.12
CA ILE A 26 21.53 1.78 0.14
C ILE A 26 22.14 1.61 -1.27
N THR A 27 23.46 1.45 -1.36
CA THR A 27 24.19 1.18 -2.61
C THR A 27 24.00 -0.24 -3.16
N ALA A 28 23.63 -1.22 -2.32
CA ALA A 28 23.26 -2.55 -2.75
C ALA A 28 21.84 -2.57 -3.35
N ASN A 29 20.92 -1.76 -2.80
CA ASN A 29 19.56 -1.63 -3.30
C ASN A 29 19.51 -0.99 -4.70
N SER A 30 20.40 -0.03 -5.01
CA SER A 30 20.45 0.62 -6.33
C SER A 30 20.99 -0.28 -7.46
N LYS A 31 21.57 -1.45 -7.14
CA LYS A 31 22.04 -2.44 -8.13
C LYS A 31 21.04 -3.56 -8.38
N MET A 32 19.98 -3.65 -7.58
CA MET A 32 18.92 -4.64 -7.73
C MET A 32 17.90 -4.15 -8.77
N ASP A 33 17.40 -5.06 -9.61
CA ASP A 33 16.25 -4.75 -10.45
C ASP A 33 14.97 -4.56 -9.60
N ASP A 34 13.94 -3.97 -10.22
CA ASP A 34 12.66 -3.69 -9.55
C ASP A 34 12.02 -4.94 -8.93
N GLN A 35 12.14 -6.09 -9.59
CA GLN A 35 11.51 -7.32 -9.11
C GLN A 35 12.19 -7.85 -7.85
N ALA A 36 13.52 -7.85 -7.81
CA ALA A 36 14.29 -8.23 -6.63
C ALA A 36 13.97 -7.32 -5.44
N ARG A 37 13.88 -6.00 -5.67
CA ARG A 37 13.50 -5.03 -4.64
C ARG A 37 12.07 -5.28 -4.13
N MET A 38 11.11 -5.56 -5.01
CA MET A 38 9.74 -5.89 -4.61
C MET A 38 9.65 -7.17 -3.78
N ASN A 39 10.38 -8.22 -4.17
CA ASN A 39 10.43 -9.48 -3.42
C ASN A 39 11.01 -9.27 -2.02
N LEU A 40 12.12 -8.53 -1.93
CA LEU A 40 12.76 -8.19 -0.67
C LEU A 40 11.83 -7.36 0.23
N ALA A 41 11.14 -6.37 -0.33
CA ALA A 41 10.17 -5.59 0.41
C ALA A 41 9.00 -6.45 0.91
N GLN A 42 8.56 -7.44 0.14
CA GLN A 42 7.54 -8.39 0.57
C GLN A 42 8.02 -9.25 1.73
N GLU A 43 9.27 -9.72 1.71
CA GLU A 43 9.87 -10.46 2.83
C GLU A 43 9.90 -9.61 4.12
N PHE A 44 10.31 -8.36 4.01
CA PHE A 44 10.30 -7.43 5.14
C PHE A 44 8.87 -7.14 5.63
N ALA A 45 7.92 -6.98 4.71
CA ALA A 45 6.51 -6.77 5.05
C ALA A 45 5.92 -7.98 5.79
N ASN A 46 6.25 -9.21 5.39
CA ASN A 46 5.83 -10.44 6.07
C ASN A 46 6.36 -10.51 7.51
N LYS A 47 7.55 -9.95 7.74
CA LYS A 47 8.18 -9.82 9.07
C LYS A 47 7.77 -8.54 9.80
N GLN A 48 6.87 -7.74 9.23
CA GLN A 48 6.42 -6.45 9.75
C GLN A 48 7.57 -5.42 9.95
N GLN A 49 8.64 -5.55 9.19
CA GLN A 49 9.81 -4.67 9.22
C GLN A 49 9.55 -3.44 8.35
N TRP A 50 8.63 -2.58 8.78
CA TRP A 50 8.10 -1.50 7.94
C TRP A 50 9.10 -0.39 7.60
N ILE A 51 10.11 -0.17 8.44
CA ILE A 51 11.19 0.79 8.16
C ILE A 51 12.01 0.31 6.95
N ASP A 52 12.32 -0.99 6.88
CA ASP A 52 13.03 -1.58 5.74
C ASP A 52 12.18 -1.53 4.47
N VAL A 53 10.88 -1.83 4.59
CA VAL A 53 9.94 -1.66 3.46
C VAL A 53 9.93 -0.21 2.97
N PHE A 54 9.87 0.76 3.88
CA PHE A 54 9.89 2.18 3.54
C PHE A 54 11.17 2.56 2.80
N ASN A 55 12.33 2.14 3.31
CA ASN A 55 13.63 2.43 2.73
C ASN A 55 13.82 1.81 1.33
N ILE A 56 13.10 0.72 1.03
CA ILE A 56 13.09 0.13 -0.33
C ILE A 56 12.10 0.87 -1.24
N MET A 57 10.88 1.15 -0.76
CA MET A 57 9.83 1.78 -1.56
C MET A 57 10.17 3.23 -1.94
N TYR A 58 10.81 3.97 -1.05
CA TYR A 58 11.13 5.39 -1.26
C TYR A 58 11.97 5.66 -2.53
N PRO A 59 13.16 5.06 -2.71
CA PRO A 59 13.93 5.26 -3.94
C PRO A 59 13.21 4.73 -5.18
N MET A 60 12.54 3.57 -5.11
CA MET A 60 11.77 3.04 -6.26
C MET A 60 10.64 3.98 -6.69
N ALA A 61 9.97 4.63 -5.73
CA ALA A 61 8.92 5.59 -6.01
C ALA A 61 9.47 6.86 -6.68
N LEU A 62 10.66 7.32 -6.28
CA LEU A 62 11.37 8.43 -6.92
C LEU A 62 11.84 8.08 -8.35
N GLU A 63 12.23 6.83 -8.58
CA GLU A 63 12.52 6.30 -9.92
C GLU A 63 11.27 6.13 -10.79
N GLY A 64 10.08 6.40 -10.23
CA GLY A 64 8.82 6.47 -10.95
C GLY A 64 8.03 5.17 -10.99
N ASN A 65 8.44 4.13 -10.25
CA ASN A 65 7.71 2.88 -10.14
C ASN A 65 6.34 3.11 -9.48
N THR A 66 5.25 2.92 -10.23
CA THR A 66 3.88 3.22 -9.79
C THR A 66 3.38 2.34 -8.66
N THR A 67 3.89 1.11 -8.56
CA THR A 67 3.59 0.20 -7.45
C THR A 67 4.24 0.69 -6.18
N ALA A 68 5.51 1.10 -6.25
CA ALA A 68 6.22 1.69 -5.12
C ALA A 68 5.59 3.02 -4.68
N GLN A 69 5.20 3.90 -5.61
CA GLN A 69 4.46 5.13 -5.30
C GLN A 69 3.17 4.83 -4.53
N SER A 70 2.37 3.86 -5.00
CA SER A 70 1.13 3.46 -4.33
C SER A 70 1.39 2.87 -2.94
N ASN A 71 2.41 2.03 -2.79
CA ASN A 71 2.76 1.43 -1.50
C ASN A 71 3.30 2.48 -0.52
N LEU A 72 4.13 3.41 -0.99
CA LEU A 72 4.68 4.48 -0.18
C LEU A 72 3.59 5.44 0.32
N GLY A 73 2.61 5.76 -0.53
CA GLY A 73 1.42 6.49 -0.11
C GLY A 73 0.69 5.76 1.02
N MET A 74 0.57 4.44 0.96
CA MET A 74 -0.02 3.63 2.03
C MET A 74 0.81 3.64 3.32
N LEU A 75 2.14 3.58 3.21
CA LEU A 75 3.03 3.67 4.38
C LEU A 75 2.87 5.01 5.11
N TYR A 76 2.79 6.11 4.38
CA TYR A 76 2.49 7.43 4.95
C TYR A 76 1.07 7.51 5.52
N ASN A 77 0.06 6.97 4.83
CA ASN A 77 -1.34 6.98 5.30
C ASN A 77 -1.51 6.19 6.63
N LEU A 78 -0.77 5.11 6.80
CA LEU A 78 -0.83 4.25 7.97
C LEU A 78 0.21 4.61 9.05
N GLY A 79 1.20 5.45 8.75
CA GLY A 79 2.34 5.70 9.64
C GLY A 79 3.20 4.45 9.87
N ARG A 80 3.42 3.65 8.82
CA ARG A 80 4.23 2.43 8.87
C ARG A 80 5.62 2.69 8.33
N GLY A 81 6.64 2.45 9.17
CA GLY A 81 8.03 2.73 8.81
C GLY A 81 8.38 4.22 8.74
N THR A 82 7.41 5.09 9.04
CA THR A 82 7.51 6.55 9.05
C THR A 82 6.37 7.14 9.89
N VAL A 83 6.39 8.45 10.14
CA VAL A 83 5.28 9.15 10.79
C VAL A 83 4.10 9.24 9.82
N ARG A 84 2.87 9.08 10.34
CA ARG A 84 1.65 9.21 9.54
C ARG A 84 1.53 10.63 8.97
N ASP A 85 1.32 10.72 7.66
CA ASP A 85 1.32 11.99 6.92
C ASP A 85 0.33 11.88 5.75
N TYR A 86 -0.87 12.44 5.92
CA TYR A 86 -1.92 12.37 4.89
C TYR A 86 -1.60 13.22 3.67
N GLU A 87 -0.85 14.31 3.82
CA GLU A 87 -0.44 15.15 2.69
C GLU A 87 0.51 14.38 1.77
N LYS A 88 1.53 13.73 2.33
CA LYS A 88 2.44 12.89 1.55
C LYS A 88 1.74 11.67 0.97
N ALA A 89 0.83 11.05 1.71
CA ALA A 89 0.00 9.96 1.20
C ALA A 89 -0.77 10.41 -0.04
N TYR A 90 -1.48 11.55 0.05
CA TYR A 90 -2.22 12.14 -1.05
C TYR A 90 -1.34 12.39 -2.26
N TRP A 91 -0.16 12.99 -2.05
CA TRP A 91 0.79 13.28 -3.13
C TRP A 91 1.23 11.99 -3.86
N TRP A 92 1.69 10.98 -3.12
CA TRP A 92 2.14 9.72 -3.73
C TRP A 92 1.01 8.94 -4.42
N PHE A 93 -0.20 8.94 -3.87
CA PHE A 93 -1.35 8.34 -4.55
C PHE A 93 -1.73 9.11 -5.81
N SER A 94 -1.63 10.44 -5.81
CA SER A 94 -1.88 11.29 -6.97
C SER A 94 -0.88 11.01 -8.09
N GLU A 95 0.41 10.99 -7.78
CA GLU A 95 1.47 10.61 -8.72
C GLU A 95 1.23 9.23 -9.36
N ALA A 96 0.85 8.24 -8.55
CA ALA A 96 0.53 6.91 -9.05
C ALA A 96 -0.74 6.92 -9.92
N ALA A 97 -1.77 7.68 -9.53
CA ALA A 97 -3.05 7.77 -10.23
C ALA A 97 -2.94 8.48 -11.59
N GLU A 98 -2.09 9.51 -11.69
CA GLU A 98 -1.78 10.19 -12.95
C GLU A 98 -1.20 9.21 -13.97
N LYS A 99 -0.29 8.34 -13.52
CA LYS A 99 0.29 7.25 -14.32
C LYS A 99 -0.64 6.05 -14.52
N GLY A 100 -1.90 6.13 -14.08
CA GLY A 100 -2.91 5.10 -14.29
C GLY A 100 -2.85 3.92 -13.32
N SER A 101 -2.13 4.02 -12.20
CA SER A 101 -2.15 2.99 -11.15
C SER A 101 -3.57 2.81 -10.60
N VAL A 102 -4.12 1.61 -10.73
CA VAL A 102 -5.43 1.25 -10.14
C VAL A 102 -5.39 1.41 -8.61
N LYS A 103 -4.29 1.02 -7.96
CA LYS A 103 -4.10 1.19 -6.51
C LYS A 103 -4.04 2.67 -6.12
N GLY A 104 -3.33 3.48 -6.89
CA GLY A 104 -3.25 4.94 -6.66
C GLY A 104 -4.63 5.59 -6.76
N LEU A 105 -5.36 5.29 -7.84
CA LEU A 105 -6.71 5.79 -8.07
C LEU A 105 -7.69 5.37 -6.96
N ASN A 106 -7.68 4.09 -6.55
CA ASN A 106 -8.57 3.60 -5.49
C ASN A 106 -8.27 4.28 -4.15
N ASN A 107 -7.00 4.40 -3.75
CA ASN A 107 -6.64 5.06 -2.50
C ASN A 107 -6.96 6.55 -2.52
N LEU A 108 -6.73 7.23 -3.65
CA LEU A 108 -7.10 8.63 -3.82
C LEU A 108 -8.62 8.82 -3.70
N GLY A 109 -9.41 7.91 -4.29
CA GLY A 109 -10.87 7.89 -4.13
C GLY A 109 -11.31 7.75 -2.68
N VAL A 110 -10.65 6.87 -1.91
CA VAL A 110 -10.91 6.72 -0.47
C VAL A 110 -10.56 7.98 0.30
N MET A 111 -9.46 8.68 -0.01
CA MET A 111 -9.11 9.93 0.66
C MET A 111 -10.16 11.02 0.42
N TYR A 112 -10.70 11.13 -0.79
CA TYR A 112 -11.81 12.03 -1.08
C TYR A 112 -13.11 11.64 -0.35
N LEU A 113 -13.38 10.34 -0.14
CA LEU A 113 -14.55 9.92 0.65
C LEU A 113 -14.43 10.27 2.14
N ARG A 114 -13.22 10.21 2.68
CA ARG A 114 -12.95 10.43 4.11
C ARG A 114 -12.67 11.88 4.46
N GLY A 115 -12.21 12.67 3.49
CA GLY A 115 -11.69 14.00 3.75
C GLY A 115 -10.30 13.98 4.39
N ASP A 116 -9.50 12.94 4.13
CA ASP A 116 -8.13 12.83 4.65
C ASP A 116 -7.24 13.78 3.85
N TYR A 117 -6.74 14.86 4.47
CA TYR A 117 -5.99 15.98 3.88
C TYR A 117 -6.78 16.86 2.88
N VAL A 118 -7.56 16.28 1.97
CA VAL A 118 -8.43 17.01 1.04
C VAL A 118 -9.83 17.16 1.58
N LYS A 119 -10.56 18.20 1.14
CA LYS A 119 -11.98 18.33 1.47
C LYS A 119 -12.75 17.11 0.94
N GLN A 120 -13.61 16.55 1.79
CA GLN A 120 -14.47 15.44 1.41
C GLN A 120 -15.26 15.77 0.13
N ASN A 121 -15.19 14.87 -0.85
CA ASN A 121 -15.86 15.04 -2.14
C ASN A 121 -16.24 13.68 -2.75
N THR A 122 -17.47 13.27 -2.52
CA THR A 122 -18.01 12.00 -3.02
C THR A 122 -18.06 11.93 -4.55
N GLU A 123 -18.31 13.05 -5.25
CA GLU A 123 -18.32 13.06 -6.72
C GLU A 123 -16.94 12.80 -7.31
N GLN A 124 -15.89 13.39 -6.72
CA GLN A 124 -14.51 13.11 -7.14
C GLN A 124 -14.12 11.66 -6.85
N ALA A 125 -14.53 11.12 -5.70
CA ALA A 125 -14.33 9.70 -5.40
C ALA A 125 -15.02 8.79 -6.43
N ILE A 126 -16.28 9.07 -6.78
CA ILE A 126 -17.02 8.33 -7.81
C ILE A 126 -16.26 8.36 -9.14
N LYS A 127 -15.80 9.54 -9.60
CA LYS A 127 -15.04 9.65 -10.86
C LYS A 127 -13.77 8.79 -10.86
N LEU A 128 -13.05 8.75 -9.74
CA LEU A 128 -11.85 7.93 -9.59
C LEU A 128 -12.19 6.44 -9.60
N PHE A 129 -13.22 6.00 -8.87
CA PHE A 129 -13.64 4.61 -8.86
C PHE A 129 -14.25 4.16 -10.19
N GLU A 130 -14.95 5.03 -10.92
CA GLU A 130 -15.43 4.71 -12.27
C GLU A 130 -14.26 4.50 -13.24
N ARG A 131 -13.17 5.26 -13.08
CA ARG A 131 -11.95 5.07 -13.87
C ARG A 131 -11.31 3.72 -13.60
N THR A 132 -11.25 3.27 -12.34
CA THR A 132 -10.68 1.95 -12.00
C THR A 132 -11.63 0.80 -12.33
N ALA A 133 -12.93 0.98 -12.18
CA ALA A 133 -13.93 -0.01 -12.59
C ALA A 133 -13.87 -0.31 -14.10
N ARG A 134 -13.56 0.69 -14.95
CA ARG A 134 -13.30 0.47 -16.39
C ARG A 134 -12.10 -0.43 -16.65
N ALA A 135 -11.12 -0.47 -15.75
CA ALA A 135 -10.00 -1.40 -15.78
C ALA A 135 -10.35 -2.78 -15.17
N LYS A 136 -11.64 -3.10 -15.00
CA LYS A 136 -12.17 -4.33 -14.40
C LYS A 136 -11.77 -4.53 -12.93
N ASP A 137 -11.44 -3.45 -12.23
CA ASP A 137 -11.16 -3.50 -10.79
C ASP A 137 -12.46 -3.72 -10.00
N THR A 138 -12.63 -4.91 -9.42
CA THR A 138 -13.88 -5.25 -8.72
C THR A 138 -14.01 -4.56 -7.37
N ASP A 139 -12.91 -4.17 -6.73
CA ASP A 139 -12.93 -3.43 -5.48
C ASP A 139 -13.54 -2.03 -5.68
N ALA A 140 -13.17 -1.35 -6.76
CA ALA A 140 -13.78 -0.09 -7.15
C ALA A 140 -15.28 -0.21 -7.44
N MET A 141 -15.69 -1.28 -8.13
CA MET A 141 -17.11 -1.56 -8.37
C MET A 141 -17.87 -1.77 -7.06
N MET A 142 -17.27 -2.46 -6.09
CA MET A 142 -17.83 -2.62 -4.75
C MET A 142 -17.92 -1.29 -4.00
N MET A 143 -16.89 -0.43 -4.11
CA MET A 143 -16.92 0.92 -3.55
C MET A 143 -18.04 1.76 -4.16
N LEU A 144 -18.21 1.75 -5.49
CA LEU A 144 -19.31 2.43 -6.19
C LEU A 144 -20.67 1.90 -5.72
N SER A 145 -20.82 0.58 -5.63
CA SER A 145 -22.04 -0.04 -5.11
C SER A 145 -22.38 0.46 -3.71
N ASN A 146 -21.39 0.53 -2.81
CA ASN A 146 -21.56 1.03 -1.45
C ASN A 146 -21.92 2.52 -1.42
N ILE A 147 -21.27 3.35 -2.24
CA ILE A 147 -21.57 4.79 -2.33
C ILE A 147 -23.02 5.01 -2.77
N TYR A 148 -23.45 4.37 -3.86
CA TYR A 148 -24.81 4.53 -4.38
C TYR A 148 -25.86 3.98 -3.40
N ARG A 149 -25.54 2.91 -2.66
CA ARG A 149 -26.41 2.40 -1.59
C ARG A 149 -26.61 3.44 -0.48
N LEU A 150 -25.53 4.07 -0.03
CA LEU A 150 -25.58 5.12 1.01
C LEU A 150 -26.33 6.38 0.53
N GLN A 151 -26.31 6.66 -0.77
CA GLN A 151 -27.07 7.75 -1.37
C GLN A 151 -28.53 7.38 -1.68
N ASN A 152 -29.04 6.24 -1.19
CA ASN A 152 -30.39 5.74 -1.48
C ASN A 152 -30.67 5.60 -2.99
N GLN A 153 -29.68 5.18 -3.78
CA GLN A 153 -29.79 4.86 -5.21
C GLN A 153 -29.60 3.35 -5.42
N PRO A 154 -30.59 2.51 -5.06
CA PRO A 154 -30.45 1.05 -5.03
C PRO A 154 -30.24 0.45 -6.43
N GLU A 155 -30.82 1.03 -7.47
CA GLU A 155 -30.67 0.53 -8.85
C GLU A 155 -29.23 0.64 -9.34
N LYS A 156 -28.60 1.81 -9.18
CA LYS A 156 -27.18 2.02 -9.51
C LYS A 156 -26.26 1.18 -8.63
N SER A 157 -26.60 1.06 -7.34
CA SER A 157 -25.86 0.21 -6.42
C SER A 157 -25.85 -1.25 -6.90
N LEU A 158 -27.00 -1.76 -7.31
CA LEU A 158 -27.18 -3.12 -7.81
C LEU A 158 -26.47 -3.33 -9.15
N GLU A 159 -26.48 -2.33 -10.04
CA GLU A 159 -25.77 -2.39 -11.32
C GLU A 159 -24.26 -2.64 -11.11
N TRP A 160 -23.61 -1.85 -10.25
CA TRP A 160 -22.20 -2.04 -9.95
C TRP A 160 -21.91 -3.35 -9.22
N LEU A 161 -22.83 -3.78 -8.34
CA LEU A 161 -22.73 -5.05 -7.65
C LEU A 161 -22.76 -6.24 -8.62
N LYS A 162 -23.66 -6.22 -9.61
CA LYS A 162 -23.75 -7.23 -10.67
C LYS A 162 -22.47 -7.28 -11.51
N LYS A 163 -21.97 -6.12 -11.96
CA LYS A 163 -20.70 -6.02 -12.71
C LYS A 163 -19.53 -6.64 -11.94
N ALA A 164 -19.43 -6.38 -10.63
CA ALA A 164 -18.39 -6.99 -9.80
C ALA A 164 -18.54 -8.51 -9.69
N ALA A 165 -19.77 -9.00 -9.50
CA ALA A 165 -20.07 -10.43 -9.40
C ALA A 165 -19.79 -11.19 -10.71
N GLU A 166 -20.12 -10.60 -11.86
CA GLU A 166 -19.81 -11.13 -13.20
C GLU A 166 -18.30 -11.32 -13.40
N LEU A 167 -17.50 -10.39 -12.89
CA LEU A 167 -16.04 -10.49 -12.89
C LEU A 167 -15.47 -11.42 -11.81
N GLY A 168 -16.33 -12.10 -11.06
CA GLY A 168 -15.91 -13.13 -10.11
C GLY A 168 -15.76 -12.66 -8.66
N ASN A 169 -16.09 -11.42 -8.33
CA ASN A 169 -16.02 -10.93 -6.95
C ASN A 169 -16.98 -11.72 -6.03
N GLN A 170 -16.41 -12.41 -5.04
CA GLN A 170 -17.16 -13.34 -4.18
C GLN A 170 -18.10 -12.61 -3.23
N GLU A 171 -17.66 -11.47 -2.68
CA GLU A 171 -18.50 -10.65 -1.81
C GLU A 171 -19.72 -10.13 -2.58
N ALA A 172 -19.52 -9.68 -3.82
CA ALA A 172 -20.60 -9.25 -4.68
C ALA A 172 -21.63 -10.37 -4.94
N LYS A 173 -21.16 -11.58 -5.26
CA LYS A 173 -22.01 -12.76 -5.45
C LYS A 173 -22.82 -13.09 -4.19
N GLN A 174 -22.16 -13.11 -3.03
CA GLN A 174 -22.82 -13.40 -1.75
C GLN A 174 -23.91 -12.36 -1.43
N ARG A 175 -23.64 -11.08 -1.64
CA ARG A 175 -24.61 -10.00 -1.43
C ARG A 175 -25.82 -10.12 -2.36
N LEU A 176 -25.62 -10.52 -3.62
CA LEU A 176 -26.71 -10.78 -4.57
C LEU A 176 -27.57 -11.97 -4.16
N SER A 177 -26.96 -13.05 -3.67
CA SER A 177 -27.69 -14.25 -3.21
C SER A 177 -28.45 -14.03 -1.90
N SER A 178 -28.08 -13.00 -1.13
CA SER A 178 -28.69 -12.68 0.17
C SER A 178 -29.79 -11.61 0.04
N GLN A 179 -30.09 -11.13 -1.17
CA GLN A 179 -31.23 -10.24 -1.40
C GLN A 179 -32.52 -11.07 -1.41
N PRO A 180 -33.53 -10.68 -0.62
CA PRO A 180 -34.84 -11.35 -0.61
C PRO A 180 -35.59 -11.20 -1.93
#